data_AF-A0A1V4UM99-F1
#
_entry.id   AF-A0A1V4UM99-F1
#
_cell.length_a   1.000
_cell.length_b   1.000
_cell.length_c   1.000
_cell.angle_alpha   90.00
_cell.angle_beta   90.00
_cell.angle_gamma   90.00
#
_symmetry.space_group_name_H-M   'P 1'
#
loop_
_entity.id
_entity.type
_entity.pdbx_description
1 polymer ?
#
loop_
_entity_poly.entity_id
_entity_poly.type
_entity_poly.pdbx_seq_one_letter_code
_entity_poly.pdbx_strand_id
1 'polypeptide(L)'
;MPLERKDKINLVIITCFAIGLGAVLTPLGEPLSTIAISKLQGPPYNAGFFFLFEKLALYVIPGVLALGVLGVLFTGKATKQECVTMVEDTETLRDVGARAAKVYVFVMALLLLGAGMKIIIDKYFTAIPSEVLYWVNMLSAILDNATLTAAEIAPSLTIGQITAALMGLLIAGGMLVPGNIPNIIAANKLGITSKEWARLGVPVGLVLMLVYFVWIFYIPFGPLAG
;
A
#
# COMPACT_ATOMS: atom_id res chain seq x y z
N MET A 1 15.36 27.54 -8.42
CA MET A 1 14.04 28.15 -8.13
C MET A 1 13.31 27.20 -7.20
N PRO A 2 12.75 27.64 -6.07
CA PRO A 2 11.96 26.76 -5.21
C PRO A 2 10.75 26.25 -6.00
N LEU A 3 10.45 24.95 -5.90
CA LEU A 3 9.25 24.36 -6.50
C LEU A 3 8.01 25.11 -6.02
N GLU A 4 7.07 25.42 -6.93
CA GLU A 4 5.76 25.92 -6.54
C GLU A 4 5.10 24.90 -5.60
N ARG A 5 4.36 25.38 -4.59
CA ARG A 5 3.73 24.50 -3.57
C ARG A 5 2.89 23.39 -4.20
N LYS A 6 2.22 23.69 -5.31
CA LYS A 6 1.42 22.73 -6.07
C LYS A 6 2.27 21.58 -6.64
N ASP A 7 3.41 21.90 -7.25
CA ASP A 7 4.31 20.89 -7.83
C ASP A 7 4.98 20.05 -6.75
N LYS A 8 5.33 20.68 -5.62
CA LYS A 8 5.82 19.96 -4.44
C LYS A 8 4.80 18.94 -3.93
N ILE A 9 3.53 19.34 -3.81
CA ILE A 9 2.45 18.44 -3.39
C ILE A 9 2.27 17.30 -4.41
N ASN A 10 2.25 17.61 -5.70
CA ASN A 10 2.10 16.61 -6.76
C ASN A 10 3.22 15.57 -6.71
N LEU A 11 4.47 16.02 -6.62
CA LEU A 11 5.64 15.16 -6.50
C LEU A 11 5.56 14.25 -5.27
N VAL A 12 5.16 14.81 -4.12
CA VAL A 12 5.00 14.05 -2.87
C VAL A 12 3.97 12.95 -3.04
N ILE A 13 2.79 13.25 -3.62
CA ILE A 13 1.73 12.27 -3.84
C ILE A 13 2.25 11.13 -4.72
N ILE A 14 2.87 11.44 -5.86
CA ILE A 14 3.42 10.44 -6.79
C ILE A 14 4.50 9.59 -6.11
N THR A 15 5.36 10.22 -5.32
CA THR A 15 6.42 9.54 -4.56
C THR A 15 5.83 8.61 -3.50
N CYS A 16 4.78 9.03 -2.79
CA CYS A 16 4.10 8.21 -1.81
C CYS A 16 3.39 7.01 -2.44
N PHE A 17 2.80 7.16 -3.63
CA PHE A 17 2.31 6.03 -4.42
C PHE A 17 3.42 5.04 -4.73
N ALA A 18 4.59 5.50 -5.18
CA ALA A 18 5.72 4.64 -5.51
C ALA A 18 6.29 3.92 -4.27
N ILE A 19 6.39 4.63 -3.13
CA ILE A 19 6.84 4.06 -1.86
C ILE A 19 5.86 2.99 -1.37
N GLY A 20 4.56 3.28 -1.34
CA GLY A 20 3.55 2.31 -0.90
C GLY A 20 3.54 1.06 -1.79
N LEU A 21 3.57 1.25 -3.11
CA LEU A 21 3.59 0.13 -4.06
C LEU A 21 4.86 -0.73 -3.91
N GLY A 22 6.03 -0.09 -3.76
CA GLY A 22 7.31 -0.80 -3.66
C GLY A 22 7.56 -1.47 -2.31
N ALA A 23 7.07 -0.88 -1.21
CA ALA A 23 7.25 -1.38 0.15
C ALA A 23 6.69 -2.79 0.33
N VAL A 24 5.62 -3.16 -0.39
CA VAL A 24 4.96 -4.45 -0.25
C VAL A 24 5.83 -5.66 -0.61
N LEU A 25 6.90 -5.47 -1.38
CA LEU A 25 7.73 -6.55 -1.90
C LEU A 25 8.42 -7.39 -0.82
N THR A 26 8.55 -6.84 0.39
CA THR A 26 9.12 -7.55 1.53
C THR A 26 8.25 -7.33 2.76
N PRO A 27 8.17 -8.29 3.70
CA PRO A 27 7.38 -8.15 4.92
C PRO A 27 7.85 -7.04 5.86
N LEU A 28 8.99 -6.41 5.58
CA LEU A 28 9.56 -5.33 6.38
C LEU A 28 9.25 -3.94 5.82
N GLY A 29 8.70 -3.84 4.60
CA GLY A 29 8.54 -2.55 3.95
C GLY A 29 7.35 -1.74 4.50
N GLU A 30 6.23 -2.40 4.81
CA GLU A 30 5.07 -1.73 5.41
C GLU A 30 4.18 -2.70 6.22
N PRO A 31 3.32 -2.21 7.14
CA PRO A 31 2.48 -3.09 7.96
C PRO A 31 1.56 -4.03 7.18
N LEU A 32 1.02 -3.57 6.03
CA LEU A 32 0.21 -4.40 5.13
C LEU A 32 0.97 -5.68 4.74
N SER A 33 2.21 -5.54 4.28
CA SER A 33 3.04 -6.67 3.86
C SER A 33 3.37 -7.62 5.02
N THR A 34 3.64 -7.07 6.20
CA THR A 34 3.90 -7.85 7.42
C THR A 34 2.68 -8.68 7.81
N ILE A 35 1.49 -8.07 7.80
CA ILE A 35 0.23 -8.72 8.16
C ILE A 35 -0.14 -9.78 7.12
N ALA A 36 -0.03 -9.47 5.83
CA ALA A 36 -0.31 -10.41 4.76
C ALA A 36 0.55 -11.67 4.87
N ILE A 37 1.87 -11.52 5.07
CA ILE A 37 2.75 -12.67 5.32
C ILE A 37 2.33 -13.41 6.59
N SER A 38 2.11 -12.71 7.70
CA SER A 38 1.75 -13.34 8.98
C SER A 38 0.44 -14.15 8.89
N LYS A 39 -0.55 -13.68 8.14
CA LYS A 39 -1.81 -14.39 7.88
C LYS A 39 -1.64 -15.63 6.99
N LEU A 40 -0.68 -15.60 6.08
CA LEU A 40 -0.46 -16.62 5.05
C LEU A 40 0.70 -17.57 5.38
N GLN A 41 1.36 -17.42 6.53
CA GLN A 41 2.48 -18.24 6.99
C GLN A 41 2.13 -19.73 7.17
N GLY A 42 0.86 -20.05 7.42
CA GLY A 42 0.40 -21.43 7.54
C GLY A 42 -0.03 -22.06 6.21
N PRO A 43 -0.44 -23.34 6.22
CA PRO A 43 -1.05 -23.98 5.06
C PRO A 43 -2.29 -23.21 4.56
N PRO A 44 -2.56 -23.19 3.25
CA PRO A 44 -1.84 -23.90 2.17
C PRO A 44 -0.63 -23.14 1.61
N TYR A 45 -0.44 -21.88 1.98
CA TYR A 45 0.50 -20.98 1.31
C TYR A 45 1.92 -21.05 1.85
N ASN A 46 2.10 -21.31 3.15
CA ASN A 46 3.40 -21.33 3.81
C ASN A 46 4.25 -20.10 3.46
N ALA A 47 3.62 -18.91 3.51
CA ALA A 47 4.21 -17.67 3.02
C ALA A 47 5.48 -17.29 3.79
N GLY A 48 6.61 -17.35 3.08
CA GLY A 48 7.90 -16.91 3.59
C GLY A 48 8.23 -15.45 3.25
N PHE A 49 9.46 -15.05 3.53
CA PHE A 49 9.93 -13.67 3.31
C PHE A 49 9.76 -13.17 1.86
N PHE A 50 9.99 -14.05 0.87
CA PHE A 50 9.93 -13.70 -0.55
C PHE A 50 8.57 -13.94 -1.21
N PHE A 51 7.56 -14.39 -0.46
CA PHE A 51 6.26 -14.75 -1.03
C PHE A 51 5.60 -13.58 -1.78
N LEU A 52 5.58 -12.39 -1.19
CA LEU A 52 5.02 -11.19 -1.84
C LEU A 52 5.88 -10.73 -3.02
N PHE A 53 7.20 -10.88 -2.93
CA PHE A 53 8.10 -10.60 -4.04
C PHE A 53 7.74 -11.48 -5.25
N GLU A 54 7.67 -12.81 -5.06
CA GLU A 54 7.37 -13.76 -6.13
C GLU A 54 6.00 -13.53 -6.78
N LYS A 55 5.00 -13.11 -6.00
CA LYS A 55 3.63 -12.91 -6.49
C LYS A 55 3.37 -11.51 -7.05
N LEU A 56 3.99 -10.47 -6.50
CA LEU A 56 3.64 -9.09 -6.83
C LEU A 56 4.74 -8.36 -7.61
N ALA A 57 5.99 -8.83 -7.65
CA ALA A 57 7.09 -8.11 -8.29
C ALA A 57 6.83 -7.77 -9.75
N LEU A 58 6.18 -8.66 -10.51
CA LEU A 58 5.83 -8.43 -11.91
C LEU A 58 4.92 -7.21 -12.08
N TYR A 59 4.03 -6.95 -11.13
CA TYR A 59 3.11 -5.82 -11.16
C TYR A 59 3.72 -4.57 -10.53
N VAL A 60 4.43 -4.76 -9.42
CA VAL A 60 4.96 -3.67 -8.59
C VAL A 60 6.15 -2.99 -9.25
N ILE A 61 7.14 -3.74 -9.75
CA ILE A 61 8.37 -3.14 -10.30
C ILE A 61 8.05 -2.19 -11.48
N PRO A 62 7.25 -2.60 -12.49
CA PRO A 62 6.87 -1.69 -13.57
C PRO A 62 6.05 -0.49 -13.08
N GLY A 63 5.20 -0.68 -12.07
CA GLY A 63 4.43 0.41 -11.45
C GLY A 63 5.31 1.46 -10.79
N VAL A 64 6.26 1.04 -9.96
CA VAL A 64 7.24 1.93 -9.33
C VAL A 64 8.04 2.69 -10.38
N LEU A 65 8.50 2.01 -11.44
CA LEU A 65 9.22 2.65 -12.53
C LEU A 65 8.35 3.67 -13.28
N ALA A 66 7.10 3.33 -13.60
CA ALA A 66 6.16 4.24 -14.26
C ALA A 66 5.87 5.48 -13.41
N LEU A 67 5.66 5.30 -12.10
CA LEU A 67 5.47 6.39 -11.15
C LEU A 67 6.73 7.24 -10.99
N GLY A 68 7.92 6.63 -11.02
CA GLY A 68 9.20 7.33 -11.03
C GLY A 68 9.36 8.22 -12.27
N VAL A 69 9.04 7.70 -13.45
CA VAL A 69 9.03 8.47 -14.70
C VAL A 69 8.01 9.61 -14.63
N LEU A 70 6.80 9.33 -14.13
CA LEU A 70 5.75 10.32 -13.95
C LEU A 70 6.21 11.43 -12.98
N GLY A 71 6.90 11.07 -11.89
CA GLY A 71 7.54 12.02 -10.98
C GLY A 71 8.54 12.94 -11.70
N VAL A 72 9.42 12.40 -12.54
CA VAL A 72 10.37 13.21 -13.34
C VAL A 72 9.64 14.18 -14.28
N LEU A 73 8.57 13.72 -14.94
CA LEU A 73 7.78 14.55 -15.86
C LEU A 73 7.06 15.70 -15.13
N PHE A 74 6.51 15.44 -13.94
CA PHE A 74 5.84 16.44 -13.11
C PHE A 74 6.80 17.44 -12.46
N THR A 75 8.08 17.09 -12.33
CA THR A 75 9.11 17.94 -11.70
C THR A 75 10.00 18.65 -12.72
N GLY A 76 9.56 18.77 -13.99
CA GLY A 76 10.35 19.20 -15.15
C GLY A 76 11.54 20.14 -14.83
N LYS A 77 12.76 19.70 -15.16
CA LYS A 77 14.05 20.43 -14.97
C LYS A 77 14.21 21.16 -13.62
N ALA A 78 13.49 20.79 -12.56
CA ALA A 78 13.73 21.36 -11.26
C ALA A 78 15.08 20.84 -10.75
N THR A 79 16.06 21.75 -10.72
CA THR A 79 17.39 21.55 -10.17
C THR A 79 17.35 20.78 -8.86
N LYS A 80 18.26 19.81 -8.72
CA LYS A 80 18.65 19.12 -7.48
C LYS A 80 18.22 19.92 -6.24
N GLN A 81 17.10 19.55 -5.64
CA GLN A 81 16.76 20.08 -4.35
C GLN A 81 17.63 19.35 -3.33
N GLU A 82 18.33 20.12 -2.50
CA GLU A 82 19.20 19.61 -1.45
C GLU A 82 18.46 18.57 -0.63
N CYS A 83 19.15 17.47 -0.35
CA CYS A 83 18.73 16.47 0.60
C CYS A 83 18.36 17.23 1.87
N VAL A 84 17.06 17.25 2.22
CA VAL A 84 16.62 17.81 3.50
C VAL A 84 17.36 16.99 4.55
N THR A 85 18.37 17.60 5.16
CA THR A 85 19.04 17.04 6.33
C THR A 85 17.94 16.85 7.36
N MET A 86 17.56 15.59 7.56
CA MET A 86 16.71 15.18 8.67
C MET A 86 17.39 15.74 9.91
N VAL A 87 16.68 16.58 10.67
CA VAL A 87 17.11 16.87 12.04
C VAL A 87 17.07 15.51 12.73
N GLU A 88 18.25 14.99 13.08
CA GLU A 88 18.36 13.83 13.95
C GLU A 88 17.75 14.25 15.29
N ASP A 89 16.46 13.94 15.48
CA ASP A 89 15.92 13.85 16.82
C ASP A 89 16.74 12.77 17.53
N THR A 90 17.59 13.18 18.47
CA THR A 90 18.33 12.26 19.34
C THR A 90 17.33 11.54 20.23
N GLU A 91 16.74 10.46 19.73
CA GLU A 91 15.79 9.65 20.47
C GLU A 91 16.51 8.85 21.55
N THR A 92 15.99 8.87 22.77
CA THR A 92 16.56 8.04 23.84
C THR A 92 16.13 6.58 23.67
N LEU A 93 16.91 5.63 24.19
CA LEU A 93 16.55 4.20 24.18
C LEU A 93 15.16 3.92 24.78
N ARG A 94 14.72 4.78 25.72
CA ARG A 94 13.40 4.71 26.34
C ARG A 94 12.29 5.10 25.36
N ASP A 95 12.52 6.08 24.49
CA ASP A 95 11.58 6.51 23.46
C ASP A 95 11.43 5.42 22.38
N VAL A 96 12.54 4.82 21.98
CA VAL A 96 12.57 3.68 21.05
C VAL A 96 11.80 2.49 21.63
N GLY A 97 12.06 2.13 22.88
CA GLY A 97 11.36 1.04 23.58
C GLY A 97 9.85 1.28 23.69
N ALA A 98 9.43 2.49 24.09
CA ALA A 98 8.02 2.86 24.17
C ALA A 98 7.32 2.85 22.80
N ARG A 99 8.00 3.29 21.73
CA ARG A 99 7.46 3.27 20.37
C ARG A 99 7.32 1.83 19.86
N ALA A 100 8.34 0.99 20.06
CA ALA A 100 8.28 -0.42 19.68
C ALA A 100 7.12 -1.15 20.37
N ALA A 101 6.90 -0.89 21.67
CA ALA A 101 5.76 -1.44 22.40
C ALA A 101 4.41 -1.00 21.81
N LYS A 102 4.26 0.29 21.45
CA LYS A 102 3.03 0.80 20.81
C LYS A 102 2.78 0.15 19.45
N VAL A 103 3.83 0.00 18.62
CA VAL A 103 3.72 -0.67 17.32
C VAL A 103 3.35 -2.15 17.50
N TYR A 104 3.94 -2.84 18.48
CA TYR A 104 3.60 -4.23 18.79
C TYR A 104 2.13 -4.38 19.19
N VAL A 105 1.64 -3.57 20.13
CA VAL A 105 0.23 -3.60 20.56
C VAL A 105 -0.71 -3.31 19.39
N PHE A 106 -0.34 -2.36 18.52
CA PHE A 106 -1.11 -2.05 17.31
C PHE A 106 -1.18 -3.25 16.35
N VAL A 107 -0.04 -3.85 16.00
CA VAL A 107 0.00 -5.04 15.13
C VAL A 107 -0.77 -6.20 15.75
N MET A 108 -0.63 -6.43 17.06
CA MET A 108 -1.38 -7.45 17.79
C MET A 108 -2.90 -7.20 17.72
N ALA A 109 -3.35 -5.96 17.89
CA ALA A 109 -4.75 -5.59 17.77
C ALA A 109 -5.29 -5.83 16.35
N LEU A 110 -4.51 -5.51 15.31
CA LEU A 110 -4.87 -5.80 13.93
C LEU A 110 -4.97 -7.32 13.67
N LEU A 111 -4.02 -8.12 14.18
CA LEU A 111 -4.10 -9.57 14.06
C LEU A 111 -5.33 -10.15 14.77
N LEU A 112 -5.67 -9.65 15.95
CA LEU A 112 -6.88 -10.02 16.70
C LEU A 112 -8.15 -9.62 15.96
N LEU A 113 -8.21 -8.40 15.38
CA LEU A 113 -9.31 -7.97 14.52
C LEU A 113 -9.49 -8.95 13.35
N GLY A 114 -8.39 -9.30 12.70
CA GLY A 114 -8.40 -10.27 11.61
C GLY A 114 -8.84 -11.67 12.02
N ALA A 115 -8.53 -12.10 13.24
CA ALA A 115 -9.03 -13.36 13.80
C ALA A 115 -10.54 -13.30 14.11
N GLY A 116 -11.02 -12.18 14.66
CA GLY A 116 -12.45 -11.95 14.93
C GLY A 116 -13.29 -11.88 13.65
N MET A 117 -12.71 -11.42 12.54
CA MET A 117 -13.35 -11.35 11.23
C MET A 117 -13.41 -12.70 10.50
N LYS A 118 -12.71 -13.75 10.97
CA LYS A 118 -12.59 -15.04 10.26
C LYS A 118 -13.94 -15.65 9.84
N ILE A 119 -14.95 -15.58 10.71
CA ILE A 119 -16.30 -16.11 10.43
C ILE A 119 -16.97 -15.35 9.28
N ILE A 120 -16.74 -14.04 9.18
CA ILE A 120 -17.26 -13.19 8.11
C ILE A 120 -16.50 -13.48 6.80
N ILE A 121 -15.17 -13.61 6.87
CA ILE A 121 -14.33 -13.91 5.71
C ILE A 121 -14.72 -15.25 5.08
N ASP A 122 -14.76 -16.32 5.88
CA ASP A 122 -15.00 -17.67 5.38
C ASP A 122 -16.41 -17.82 4.78
N LYS A 123 -17.39 -17.05 5.27
CA LYS A 123 -18.79 -17.10 4.80
C LYS A 123 -19.06 -16.18 3.61
N TYR A 124 -18.42 -15.01 3.54
CA TYR A 124 -18.75 -13.98 2.55
C TYR A 124 -17.62 -13.75 1.55
N PHE A 125 -16.37 -13.61 1.99
CA PHE A 125 -15.26 -13.23 1.10
C PHE A 125 -14.83 -14.34 0.14
N THR A 126 -14.91 -15.60 0.56
CA THR A 126 -14.60 -16.76 -0.30
C THR A 126 -15.50 -16.84 -1.54
N ALA A 127 -16.75 -16.35 -1.42
CA ALA A 127 -17.72 -16.32 -2.51
C ALA A 127 -17.59 -15.07 -3.42
N ILE A 128 -16.78 -14.07 -3.04
CA ILE A 128 -16.62 -12.84 -3.81
C ILE A 128 -15.57 -13.10 -4.92
N PRO A 129 -15.89 -12.83 -6.19
CA PRO A 129 -14.93 -12.98 -7.28
C PRO A 129 -13.77 -11.97 -7.13
N SER A 130 -12.59 -12.34 -7.62
CA SER A 130 -11.35 -11.55 -7.50
C SER A 130 -11.49 -10.13 -8.03
N GLU A 131 -12.27 -9.94 -9.10
CA GLU A 131 -12.55 -8.65 -9.73
C GLU A 131 -13.30 -7.72 -8.78
N VAL A 132 -14.25 -8.25 -8.02
CA VAL A 132 -15.04 -7.46 -7.08
C VAL A 132 -14.19 -7.11 -5.85
N LEU A 133 -13.39 -8.05 -5.34
CA LEU A 133 -12.44 -7.75 -4.25
C LEU A 133 -11.49 -6.61 -4.63
N TYR A 134 -10.97 -6.62 -5.85
CA TYR A 134 -10.10 -5.56 -6.36
C TYR A 134 -10.74 -4.17 -6.23
N TRP A 135 -11.99 -4.01 -6.68
CA TRP A 135 -12.68 -2.72 -6.68
C TRP A 135 -13.24 -2.32 -5.31
N VAL A 136 -13.75 -3.27 -4.53
CA VAL A 136 -14.22 -2.99 -3.16
C VAL A 136 -13.09 -2.43 -2.30
N ASN A 137 -11.85 -2.84 -2.58
CA ASN A 137 -10.68 -2.38 -1.86
C ASN A 137 -10.32 -0.91 -2.10
N MET A 138 -11.08 -0.18 -2.94
CA MET A 138 -11.12 1.28 -2.91
C MET A 138 -11.45 1.85 -1.52
N LEU A 139 -12.15 1.09 -0.66
CA LEU A 139 -12.38 1.45 0.73
C LEU A 139 -11.09 1.68 1.53
N SER A 140 -9.95 1.11 1.09
CA SER A 140 -8.66 1.31 1.76
C SER A 140 -8.21 2.78 1.73
N ALA A 141 -8.68 3.56 0.75
CA ALA A 141 -8.44 4.99 0.69
C ALA A 141 -8.96 5.70 1.96
N ILE A 142 -9.98 5.17 2.62
CA ILE A 142 -10.61 5.77 3.80
C ILE A 142 -10.19 5.05 5.10
N LEU A 143 -10.03 3.72 5.05
CA LEU A 143 -9.92 2.85 6.25
C LEU A 143 -8.49 2.38 6.60
N ASP A 144 -7.47 2.79 5.85
CA ASP A 144 -6.08 2.29 5.93
C ASP A 144 -5.93 0.85 5.42
N ASN A 145 -4.92 0.66 4.56
CA ASN A 145 -4.67 -0.58 3.84
C ASN A 145 -4.26 -1.75 4.76
N ALA A 146 -3.52 -1.50 5.85
CA ALA A 146 -3.09 -2.53 6.78
C ALA A 146 -4.26 -3.06 7.61
N THR A 147 -5.20 -2.17 7.95
CA THR A 147 -6.44 -2.54 8.64
C THR A 147 -7.31 -3.45 7.78
N LEU A 148 -7.55 -3.08 6.52
CA LEU A 148 -8.31 -3.94 5.60
C LEU A 148 -7.58 -5.24 5.29
N THR A 149 -6.25 -5.22 5.16
CA THR A 149 -5.46 -6.45 4.99
C THR A 149 -5.67 -7.41 6.16
N ALA A 150 -5.67 -6.89 7.38
CA ALA A 150 -5.94 -7.69 8.55
C ALA A 150 -7.37 -8.28 8.54
N ALA A 151 -8.35 -7.50 8.08
CA ALA A 151 -9.75 -7.88 8.04
C ALA A 151 -10.13 -8.82 6.88
N GLU A 152 -9.44 -8.73 5.74
CA GLU A 152 -9.85 -9.38 4.48
C GLU A 152 -8.95 -10.56 4.12
N ILE A 153 -7.64 -10.50 4.40
CA ILE A 153 -6.71 -11.56 3.99
C ILE A 153 -6.79 -12.75 4.95
N ALA A 154 -7.05 -13.91 4.34
CA ALA A 154 -7.12 -15.20 5.01
C ALA A 154 -6.59 -16.33 4.11
N PRO A 155 -6.11 -17.44 4.70
CA PRO A 155 -5.62 -18.60 3.95
C PRO A 155 -6.73 -19.37 3.20
N SER A 156 -8.00 -19.10 3.47
CA SER A 156 -9.15 -19.66 2.75
C SER A 156 -9.39 -19.02 1.37
N LEU A 157 -8.81 -17.84 1.12
CA LEU A 157 -8.87 -17.18 -0.19
C LEU A 157 -7.95 -17.88 -1.17
N THR A 158 -8.29 -17.86 -2.46
CA THR A 158 -7.41 -18.31 -3.56
C THR A 158 -6.27 -17.32 -3.79
N ILE A 159 -5.19 -17.76 -4.45
CA ILE A 159 -4.07 -16.87 -4.80
C ILE A 159 -4.51 -15.70 -5.69
N GLY A 160 -5.53 -15.89 -6.52
CA GLY A 160 -6.16 -14.84 -7.32
C GLY A 160 -6.88 -13.80 -6.50
N GLN A 161 -7.69 -14.23 -5.53
CA GLN A 161 -8.35 -13.32 -4.59
C GLN A 161 -7.32 -12.55 -3.74
N ILE A 162 -6.27 -13.22 -3.25
CA ILE A 162 -5.21 -12.56 -2.47
C ILE A 162 -4.47 -11.53 -3.32
N THR A 163 -4.06 -11.90 -4.53
CA THR A 163 -3.33 -10.99 -5.44
C THR A 163 -4.18 -9.80 -5.82
N ALA A 164 -5.45 -10.02 -6.19
CA ALA A 164 -6.38 -8.95 -6.52
C ALA A 164 -6.66 -8.04 -5.33
N ALA A 165 -6.92 -8.61 -4.15
CA ALA A 165 -7.17 -7.84 -2.93
C ALA A 165 -5.96 -6.97 -2.57
N LEU A 166 -4.75 -7.54 -2.53
CA LEU A 166 -3.52 -6.80 -2.21
C LEU A 166 -3.25 -5.68 -3.23
N MET A 167 -3.37 -5.96 -4.53
CA MET A 167 -3.16 -4.93 -5.56
C MET A 167 -4.20 -3.80 -5.45
N GLY A 168 -5.47 -4.12 -5.16
CA GLY A 168 -6.50 -3.12 -4.90
C GLY A 168 -6.16 -2.26 -3.67
N LEU A 169 -5.79 -2.90 -2.54
CA LEU A 169 -5.45 -2.21 -1.30
C LEU A 169 -4.27 -1.25 -1.46
N LEU A 170 -3.22 -1.68 -2.17
CA LEU A 170 -2.00 -0.90 -2.40
C LEU A 170 -2.27 0.35 -3.24
N ILE A 171 -3.00 0.20 -4.34
CA ILE A 171 -3.27 1.31 -5.27
C ILE A 171 -4.29 2.27 -4.65
N ALA A 172 -5.40 1.74 -4.12
CA ALA A 172 -6.42 2.56 -3.49
C ALA A 172 -5.91 3.30 -2.25
N GLY A 173 -5.00 2.69 -1.48
CA GLY A 173 -4.40 3.30 -0.30
C GLY A 173 -3.64 4.59 -0.60
N GLY A 174 -3.16 4.77 -1.84
CA GLY A 174 -2.51 6.00 -2.29
C GLY A 174 -3.46 7.19 -2.54
N MET A 175 -4.77 6.93 -2.70
CA MET A 175 -5.72 7.96 -3.18
C MET A 175 -5.97 9.09 -2.20
N LEU A 176 -5.96 8.79 -0.90
CA LEU A 176 -6.23 9.75 0.17
C LEU A 176 -5.20 9.61 1.30
N VAL A 177 -5.09 10.69 2.10
CA VAL A 177 -4.15 10.77 3.22
C VAL A 177 -4.20 9.60 4.20
N PRO A 178 -5.38 9.14 4.68
CA PRO A 178 -5.43 8.07 5.68
C PRO A 178 -5.16 6.68 5.10
N GLY A 179 -5.08 6.52 3.77
CA GLY A 179 -5.06 5.19 3.16
C GLY A 179 -3.78 4.37 3.37
N ASN A 180 -2.65 5.01 3.68
CA ASN A 180 -1.43 4.33 4.08
C ASN A 180 -0.50 5.24 4.93
N ILE A 181 0.51 4.63 5.57
CA ILE A 181 1.46 5.35 6.44
C ILE A 181 2.30 6.41 5.72
N PRO A 182 2.93 6.15 4.56
CA PRO A 182 3.66 7.18 3.83
C PRO A 182 2.84 8.45 3.57
N ASN A 183 1.56 8.30 3.21
CA ASN A 183 0.67 9.43 2.99
C ASN A 183 0.44 10.24 4.27
N ILE A 184 0.14 9.56 5.38
CA ILE A 184 -0.09 10.19 6.69
C ILE A 184 1.15 10.99 7.13
N ILE A 185 2.35 10.41 7.03
CA ILE A 185 3.60 11.06 7.46
C ILE A 185 3.91 12.25 6.56
N ALA A 186 3.84 12.09 5.24
CA ALA A 186 4.14 13.14 4.29
C ALA A 186 3.16 14.32 4.41
N ALA A 187 1.87 14.04 4.53
CA ALA A 187 0.84 15.07 4.69
C ALA A 187 1.02 15.86 6.00
N ASN A 188 1.31 15.18 7.12
CA ASN A 188 1.57 15.84 8.40
C ASN A 188 2.84 16.69 8.37
N LYS A 189 3.96 16.15 7.87
CA LYS A 189 5.24 16.88 7.86
C LYS A 189 5.24 18.08 6.91
N LEU A 190 4.48 18.02 5.81
CA LEU A 190 4.45 19.07 4.79
C LEU A 190 3.20 19.96 4.87
N GLY A 191 2.30 19.72 5.82
CA GLY A 191 1.06 20.50 5.99
C GLY A 191 0.13 20.42 4.78
N ILE A 192 0.02 19.24 4.17
CA ILE A 192 -0.85 18.97 3.02
C ILE A 192 -2.23 18.57 3.53
N THR A 193 -3.27 19.29 3.10
CA THR A 193 -4.65 18.98 3.46
C THR A 193 -5.18 17.77 2.69
N SER A 194 -6.16 17.05 3.24
CA SER A 194 -6.81 15.93 2.54
C SER A 194 -7.43 16.35 1.20
N LYS A 195 -7.90 17.60 1.10
CA LYS A 195 -8.43 18.17 -0.15
C LYS A 195 -7.34 18.41 -1.20
N GLU A 196 -6.17 18.90 -0.79
CA GLU A 196 -5.02 19.04 -1.69
C GLU A 196 -4.54 17.68 -2.19
N TRP A 197 -4.49 16.67 -1.29
CA TRP A 197 -4.11 15.32 -1.66
C TRP A 197 -5.10 14.70 -2.66
N ALA A 198 -6.39 14.74 -2.34
CA ALA A 198 -7.43 14.10 -3.14
C ALA A 198 -7.52 14.63 -4.58
N ARG A 199 -7.13 15.89 -4.83
CA ARG A 199 -7.14 16.49 -6.17
C ARG A 199 -6.27 15.75 -7.19
N LEU A 200 -5.16 15.18 -6.75
CA LEU A 200 -4.28 14.38 -7.62
C LEU A 200 -4.34 12.89 -7.26
N GLY A 201 -4.38 12.56 -5.96
CA GLY A 201 -4.33 11.19 -5.48
C GLY A 201 -5.51 10.34 -5.97
N VAL A 202 -6.74 10.86 -5.92
CA VAL A 202 -7.92 10.13 -6.40
C VAL A 202 -7.86 9.89 -7.91
N PRO A 203 -7.64 10.90 -8.78
CA PRO A 203 -7.52 10.66 -10.22
C PRO A 203 -6.39 9.69 -10.59
N VAL A 204 -5.20 9.86 -10.00
CA VAL A 204 -4.05 8.96 -10.26
C VAL A 204 -4.36 7.54 -9.83
N GLY A 205 -4.91 7.36 -8.62
CA GLY A 205 -5.27 6.04 -8.12
C GLY A 205 -6.35 5.37 -8.97
N LEU A 206 -7.37 6.11 -9.45
CA LEU A 206 -8.40 5.54 -10.33
C LEU A 206 -7.84 5.10 -11.69
N VAL A 207 -6.94 5.89 -12.27
CA VAL A 207 -6.26 5.53 -13.52
C VAL A 207 -5.40 4.28 -13.31
N LEU A 208 -4.62 4.23 -12.24
CA LEU A 208 -3.82 3.05 -11.89
C LEU A 208 -4.71 1.83 -11.65
N MET A 209 -5.81 1.99 -10.91
CA MET A 209 -6.77 0.90 -10.65
C MET A 209 -7.28 0.32 -11.97
N LEU A 210 -7.67 1.17 -12.91
CA LEU A 210 -8.17 0.70 -14.21
C LEU A 210 -7.07 -0.01 -15.02
N VAL A 211 -5.87 0.56 -15.10
CA VAL A 211 -4.74 -0.04 -15.81
C VAL A 211 -4.37 -1.40 -15.24
N TYR A 212 -4.26 -1.51 -13.92
CA TYR A 212 -3.94 -2.77 -13.24
C TYR A 212 -5.09 -3.77 -13.31
N PHE A 213 -6.35 -3.32 -13.27
CA PHE A 213 -7.50 -4.20 -13.49
C PHE A 213 -7.42 -4.88 -14.87
N VAL A 214 -7.16 -4.10 -15.93
CA VAL A 214 -6.98 -4.66 -17.28
C VAL A 214 -5.80 -5.62 -17.32
N TRP A 215 -4.67 -5.24 -16.70
CA TRP A 215 -3.48 -6.10 -16.66
C TRP A 215 -3.74 -7.42 -15.93
N ILE A 216 -4.25 -7.36 -14.71
CA ILE A 216 -4.42 -8.52 -13.84
C ILE A 216 -5.42 -9.54 -14.41
N PHE A 217 -6.51 -9.08 -15.03
CA PHE A 217 -7.62 -9.95 -15.43
C PHE A 217 -7.70 -10.26 -16.93
N TYR A 218 -7.11 -9.44 -17.80
CA TYR A 218 -7.28 -9.57 -19.26
C TYR A 218 -5.96 -9.75 -20.02
N ILE A 219 -4.81 -9.55 -19.39
CA ILE A 219 -3.51 -9.79 -20.02
C ILE A 219 -2.99 -11.17 -19.58
N PRO A 220 -2.65 -12.09 -20.50
CA PRO A 220 -2.23 -13.46 -20.18
C PRO A 220 -0.80 -13.56 -19.62
N PHE A 221 -0.28 -12.48 -19.05
CA PHE A 221 1.06 -12.41 -18.45
C PHE A 221 0.93 -12.05 -16.97
N GLY A 222 1.03 -13.04 -16.09
CA GLY A 222 1.07 -12.84 -14.65
C GLY A 222 0.85 -14.12 -13.82
N PRO A 223 1.01 -14.05 -12.49
CA PRO A 223 0.78 -15.17 -11.57
C PRO A 223 -0.64 -15.77 -11.60
N LEU A 224 -1.56 -15.14 -12.33
CA LEU A 224 -2.97 -15.54 -12.50
C LEU A 224 -3.29 -16.06 -13.91
N ALA A 225 -2.29 -16.13 -14.79
CA ALA A 225 -2.44 -16.63 -16.15
C ALA A 225 -2.41 -18.17 -16.25
N GLY A 226 -2.77 -18.87 -15.16
CA GLY A 226 -2.77 -20.34 -15.06
C GLY A 226 -3.97 -20.85 -14.31
#